data_AF-A0A1D6MA97-F1
#
_entry.id   AF-A0A1D6MA97-F1
#
_cell.length_a   1.000
_cell.length_b   1.000
_cell.length_c   1.000
_cell.angle_alpha   90.00
_cell.angle_beta   90.00
_cell.angle_gamma   90.00
#
_symmetry.space_group_name_H-M   'P 1'
#
loop_
_entity.id
_entity.type
_entity.pdbx_description
1 polymer ?
#
loop_
_entity_poly.entity_id
_entity_poly.type
_entity_poly.pdbx_seq_one_letter_code
_entity_poly.pdbx_strand_id
1 'polypeptide(L)'
;MSSESDSLASRRSKKPKYSKFTQQELPACKPMLTPGIVIGAFSLIGVFFVPIGLASLSASHNIVEVIDRYDAECVSANDKVGFIQDTKTDKACTRKITVPKPMKGPIHIYYQLENFYQNHRRYVKSRNDMQLRNKGDASTIANCEPEATSEDGGKPIVPCGLIAWSLFNDTYSFSLNSKAVQVNKKNIAWDSDKIKKFGSDQGAGAVHHVVDRRQEQLHRRRLRRHRRRLPLPRPGLRHPLRHQAKGAWRPIVLVMEQREPRPSQLREG
;
A
#
# COMPACT_ATOMS: atom_id res chain seq x y z
N MET A 1 37.12 -93.13 16.71
CA MET A 1 37.95 -92.00 17.16
C MET A 1 37.42 -90.75 16.51
N SER A 2 36.91 -89.84 17.37
CA SER A 2 36.91 -88.37 17.22
C SER A 2 36.16 -87.76 16.03
N SER A 3 35.26 -86.81 16.16
CA SER A 3 34.61 -86.12 17.28
C SER A 3 33.61 -85.15 16.64
N GLU A 4 32.46 -85.01 17.27
CA GLU A 4 31.38 -84.05 16.99
C GLU A 4 31.89 -82.68 16.53
N SER A 5 31.35 -82.19 15.40
CA SER A 5 31.52 -80.81 14.94
C SER A 5 30.48 -79.95 15.64
N ASP A 6 30.79 -79.57 16.88
CA ASP A 6 29.89 -78.76 17.69
C ASP A 6 30.11 -77.26 17.45
N SER A 7 29.03 -76.60 17.03
CA SER A 7 28.71 -75.18 17.25
C SER A 7 29.64 -74.10 16.69
N LEU A 8 29.11 -73.27 15.77
CA LEU A 8 29.13 -71.79 15.80
C LEU A 8 28.45 -71.23 14.53
N ALA A 9 27.18 -71.58 14.34
CA ALA A 9 26.30 -70.74 13.53
C ALA A 9 26.10 -69.42 14.28
N SER A 10 26.97 -68.43 14.03
CA SER A 10 26.82 -67.06 14.53
C SER A 10 25.43 -66.56 14.11
N ARG A 11 24.52 -66.47 15.09
CA ARG A 11 23.16 -65.96 14.89
C ARG A 11 23.28 -64.57 14.26
N ARG A 12 22.90 -64.42 12.97
CA ARG A 12 22.73 -63.10 12.33
C ARG A 12 21.68 -62.33 13.13
N SER A 13 22.16 -61.48 14.03
CA SER A 13 21.31 -60.66 14.87
C SER A 13 20.59 -59.64 13.98
N LYS A 14 19.26 -59.67 13.98
CA LYS A 14 18.41 -58.65 13.34
C LYS A 14 18.37 -57.35 14.16
N LYS A 15 19.18 -57.23 15.21
CA LYS A 15 19.19 -56.08 16.10
C LYS A 15 19.82 -54.88 15.37
N PRO A 16 19.15 -53.72 15.35
CA PRO A 16 19.71 -52.52 14.75
C PRO A 16 20.99 -52.09 15.48
N LYS A 17 21.93 -51.50 14.72
CA LYS A 17 23.19 -50.99 15.26
C LYS A 17 22.91 -49.90 16.30
N TYR A 18 23.46 -50.05 17.50
CA TYR A 18 23.27 -49.10 18.58
C TYR A 18 24.00 -47.77 18.27
N SER A 19 23.25 -46.68 18.28
CA SER A 19 23.72 -45.29 18.25
C SER A 19 22.73 -44.42 19.03
N LYS A 20 23.21 -43.37 19.72
CA LYS A 20 22.35 -42.42 20.45
C LYS A 20 21.25 -41.83 19.56
N PHE A 21 21.50 -41.67 18.27
CA PHE A 21 20.48 -41.25 17.30
C PHE A 21 19.42 -42.34 17.06
N THR A 22 19.84 -43.57 16.76
CA THR A 22 18.93 -44.71 16.50
C THR A 22 18.11 -45.13 17.72
N GLN A 23 18.61 -44.84 18.92
CA GLN A 23 17.95 -45.11 20.20
C GLN A 23 17.18 -43.90 20.74
N GLN A 24 17.22 -42.76 20.04
CA GLN A 24 16.58 -41.52 20.44
C GLN A 24 17.05 -40.97 21.80
N GLU A 25 18.32 -41.21 22.13
CA GLU A 25 19.01 -40.79 23.36
C GLU A 25 19.91 -39.55 23.12
N LEU A 26 19.57 -38.72 22.14
CA LEU A 26 20.28 -37.46 21.91
C LEU A 26 20.04 -36.47 23.06
N PRO A 27 21.03 -35.66 23.44
CA PRO A 27 20.83 -34.60 24.43
C PRO A 27 19.78 -33.62 23.91
N ALA A 28 18.70 -33.46 24.66
CA ALA A 28 17.61 -32.56 24.35
C ALA A 28 17.34 -31.65 25.54
N CYS A 29 17.25 -30.34 25.28
CA CYS A 29 16.69 -29.40 26.25
C CYS A 29 15.16 -29.56 26.25
N LYS A 30 14.58 -29.97 27.37
CA LYS A 30 13.13 -30.12 27.54
C LYS A 30 12.63 -29.02 28.50
N PRO A 31 12.36 -27.80 28.01
CA PRO A 31 11.92 -26.73 28.90
C PRO A 31 10.55 -27.08 29.48
N MET A 32 10.48 -27.16 30.81
CA MET A 32 9.21 -27.28 31.54
C MET A 32 8.69 -25.87 31.82
N LEU A 33 7.61 -25.48 31.13
CA LEU A 33 6.97 -24.17 31.30
C LEU A 33 6.20 -24.13 32.63
N THR A 34 6.90 -23.84 33.72
CA THR A 34 6.26 -23.62 35.02
C THR A 34 5.54 -22.26 35.02
N PRO A 35 4.46 -22.09 35.82
CA PRO A 35 3.74 -20.83 35.90
C PRO A 35 4.64 -19.63 36.19
N GLY A 36 5.67 -19.78 37.05
CA GLY A 36 6.62 -18.71 37.37
C GLY A 36 7.44 -18.23 36.17
N ILE A 37 7.96 -19.16 35.34
CA ILE A 37 8.74 -18.81 34.14
C ILE A 37 7.85 -18.07 33.13
N VAL A 38 6.61 -18.54 32.97
CA VAL A 38 5.64 -17.94 32.04
C VAL A 38 5.24 -16.53 32.50
N ILE A 39 4.95 -16.34 33.79
CA ILE A 39 4.63 -15.02 34.37
C ILE A 39 5.80 -14.06 34.20
N GLY A 40 7.03 -14.50 34.48
CA GLY A 40 8.24 -13.68 34.30
C GLY A 40 8.46 -13.27 32.84
N ALA A 41 8.34 -14.21 31.92
CA ALA A 41 8.48 -13.96 30.48
C ALA A 41 7.43 -12.95 29.96
N PHE A 42 6.16 -13.13 30.32
CA PHE A 42 5.11 -12.18 29.90
C PHE A 42 5.26 -10.80 30.56
N SER A 43 5.69 -10.76 31.82
CA SER A 43 5.96 -9.48 32.52
C SER A 43 7.08 -8.72 31.82
N LEU A 44 8.16 -9.41 31.44
CA LEU A 44 9.27 -8.82 30.69
C LEU A 44 8.82 -8.29 29.32
N ILE A 45 8.06 -9.08 28.55
CA ILE A 45 7.49 -8.64 27.27
C ILE A 45 6.60 -7.40 27.47
N GLY A 46 5.78 -7.37 28.53
CA GLY A 46 4.93 -6.24 28.87
C GLY A 46 5.75 -4.98 29.16
N VAL A 47 6.78 -5.08 29.99
CA VAL A 47 7.68 -3.96 30.33
C VAL A 47 8.37 -3.39 29.08
N PHE A 48 8.68 -4.21 28.07
CA PHE A 48 9.22 -3.72 26.81
C PHE A 48 8.17 -3.13 25.88
N PHE A 49 7.01 -3.77 25.73
CA PHE A 49 6.00 -3.34 24.74
C PHE A 49 5.12 -2.18 25.20
N VAL A 50 4.93 -1.98 26.51
CA VAL A 50 4.18 -0.83 27.04
C VAL A 50 4.84 0.51 26.65
N PRO A 51 6.13 0.78 26.93
CA PRO A 51 6.75 2.05 26.55
C PRO A 51 6.81 2.23 25.03
N ILE A 52 7.10 1.17 24.27
CA ILE A 52 7.08 1.22 22.80
C ILE A 52 5.67 1.55 22.28
N GLY A 53 4.64 0.97 22.89
CA GLY A 53 3.24 1.23 22.57
C GLY A 53 2.82 2.66 22.88
N LEU A 54 3.22 3.19 24.06
CA LEU A 54 2.95 4.57 24.45
C LEU A 54 3.68 5.57 23.55
N ALA A 55 4.94 5.33 23.23
CA ALA A 55 5.71 6.15 22.29
C ALA A 55 5.07 6.15 20.89
N SER A 56 4.68 4.98 20.39
CA SER A 56 4.01 4.84 19.10
C SER A 56 2.63 5.52 19.07
N LEU A 57 1.87 5.42 20.16
CA LEU A 57 0.56 6.08 20.29
C LEU A 57 0.70 7.60 20.33
N SER A 58 1.67 8.10 21.09
CA SER A 58 2.00 9.53 21.15
C SER A 58 2.40 10.04 19.76
N ALA A 59 3.30 9.35 19.07
CA ALA A 59 3.69 9.69 17.71
C ALA A 59 2.49 9.72 16.73
N SER A 60 1.57 8.76 16.85
CA SER A 60 0.36 8.68 16.02
C SER A 60 -0.61 9.86 16.27
N HIS A 61 -0.80 10.28 17.53
CA HIS A 61 -1.69 11.39 17.85
C HIS A 61 -1.19 12.77 17.38
N ASN A 62 0.11 12.91 17.12
CA ASN A 62 0.71 14.15 16.64
C ASN A 62 0.55 14.34 15.12
N ILE A 63 0.12 13.31 14.39
CA ILE A 63 -0.10 13.40 12.94
C ILE A 63 -1.42 14.15 12.70
N VAL A 64 -1.36 15.16 11.83
CA VAL A 64 -2.54 15.89 11.35
C VAL A 64 -2.84 15.38 9.95
N GLU A 65 -4.02 14.81 9.76
CA GLU A 65 -4.52 14.31 8.47
C GLU A 65 -5.81 15.02 8.13
N VAL A 66 -5.97 15.39 6.86
CA VAL A 66 -7.21 15.97 6.33
C VAL A 66 -7.60 15.18 5.09
N ILE A 67 -8.80 14.61 5.11
CA ILE A 67 -9.36 13.82 4.02
C ILE A 67 -10.54 14.61 3.45
N ASP A 68 -10.50 14.94 2.17
CA ASP A 68 -11.60 15.56 1.43
C ASP A 68 -12.03 14.64 0.28
N ARG A 69 -13.31 14.29 0.25
CA ARG A 69 -13.89 13.43 -0.79
C ARG A 69 -14.54 14.30 -1.86
N TYR A 70 -14.01 14.25 -3.08
CA TYR A 70 -14.40 15.21 -4.12
C TYR A 70 -15.32 14.65 -5.20
N ASP A 71 -15.39 13.35 -5.41
CA ASP A 71 -16.24 12.73 -6.43
C ASP A 71 -17.73 13.03 -6.24
N ALA A 72 -18.18 13.20 -4.99
CA ALA A 72 -19.59 13.48 -4.68
C ALA A 72 -20.02 14.92 -5.05
N GLU A 73 -19.08 15.87 -5.04
CA GLU A 73 -19.38 17.29 -5.25
C GLU A 73 -18.88 17.80 -6.61
N CYS A 74 -17.85 17.18 -7.17
CA CYS A 74 -17.29 17.54 -8.47
C CYS A 74 -17.95 16.80 -9.65
N VAL A 75 -18.55 15.63 -9.41
CA VAL A 75 -19.24 14.84 -10.45
C VAL A 75 -20.73 14.87 -10.14
N SER A 76 -21.39 15.96 -10.53
CA SER A 76 -22.81 16.21 -10.26
C SER A 76 -23.76 15.51 -11.24
N ALA A 77 -23.23 14.82 -12.25
CA ALA A 77 -24.02 14.09 -13.24
C ALA A 77 -24.50 12.73 -12.71
N ASN A 78 -25.75 12.38 -13.04
CA ASN A 78 -26.30 11.03 -12.82
C ASN A 78 -25.49 9.98 -13.58
N ASP A 79 -25.08 10.29 -14.81
CA ASP A 79 -24.12 9.49 -15.57
C ASP A 79 -22.70 10.01 -15.33
N LYS A 80 -22.03 9.39 -14.36
CA LYS A 80 -20.64 9.72 -14.02
C LYS A 80 -19.67 9.37 -15.14
N VAL A 81 -19.92 8.30 -15.88
CA VAL A 81 -19.00 7.83 -16.93
C VAL A 81 -19.09 8.75 -18.13
N GLY A 82 -20.31 9.07 -18.57
CA GLY A 82 -20.53 10.05 -19.63
C GLY A 82 -19.94 11.42 -19.30
N PHE A 83 -20.10 11.89 -18.06
CA PHE A 83 -19.47 13.15 -17.62
C PHE A 83 -17.94 13.11 -17.69
N ILE A 84 -17.32 12.01 -17.25
CA ILE A 84 -15.85 11.86 -17.30
C ILE A 84 -15.35 11.76 -18.75
N GLN A 85 -16.12 11.15 -19.65
CA GLN A 85 -15.75 10.97 -21.05
C GLN A 85 -16.05 12.18 -21.94
N ASP A 86 -16.95 13.08 -21.54
CA ASP A 86 -17.30 14.26 -22.33
C ASP A 86 -16.11 15.22 -22.44
N THR A 87 -15.75 15.60 -23.66
CA THR A 87 -14.62 16.49 -23.95
C THR A 87 -15.00 17.96 -23.97
N LYS A 88 -16.30 18.27 -23.92
CA LYS A 88 -16.82 19.64 -24.04
C LYS A 88 -17.11 20.29 -22.70
N THR A 89 -17.38 19.51 -21.66
CA THR A 89 -17.68 20.03 -20.32
C THR A 89 -16.41 20.41 -19.58
N ASP A 90 -16.44 21.58 -18.93
CA ASP A 90 -15.44 21.95 -17.95
C ASP A 90 -15.58 21.07 -16.70
N LYS A 91 -14.48 20.43 -16.31
CA LYS A 91 -14.39 19.51 -15.16
C LYS A 91 -13.62 20.12 -14.01
N ALA A 92 -13.29 21.41 -14.08
CA ALA A 92 -12.67 22.13 -12.98
C ALA A 92 -13.62 22.17 -11.78
N CYS A 93 -13.11 21.73 -10.63
CA CYS A 93 -13.85 21.66 -9.39
C CYS A 93 -13.05 22.29 -8.25
N THR A 94 -13.69 23.21 -7.54
CA THR A 94 -13.06 23.90 -6.41
C THR A 94 -13.63 23.37 -5.09
N ARG A 95 -12.72 22.92 -4.21
CA ARG A 95 -12.98 22.39 -2.88
C ARG A 95 -12.40 23.31 -1.82
N LYS A 96 -13.16 23.60 -0.76
CA LYS A 96 -12.68 24.34 0.40
C LYS A 96 -12.43 23.37 1.55
N ILE A 97 -11.15 23.19 1.88
CA ILE A 97 -10.69 22.25 2.89
C ILE A 97 -10.29 23.02 4.14
N THR A 98 -10.92 22.75 5.28
CA THR A 98 -10.56 23.38 6.56
C THR A 98 -9.52 22.55 7.29
N VAL A 99 -8.36 23.13 7.58
CA VAL A 99 -7.30 22.44 8.34
C VAL A 99 -7.49 22.70 9.84
N PRO A 100 -7.78 21.66 10.65
CA PRO A 100 -8.19 21.84 12.04
C PRO A 100 -7.05 22.18 13.01
N LYS A 101 -5.79 21.98 12.60
CA LYS A 101 -4.59 22.23 13.41
C LYS A 101 -3.43 22.64 12.51
N PRO A 102 -2.43 23.40 13.00
CA PRO A 102 -1.27 23.75 12.19
C PRO A 102 -0.49 22.48 11.80
N MET A 103 -0.20 22.31 10.52
CA MET A 103 0.57 21.19 10.00
C MET A 103 2.04 21.58 9.90
N LYS A 104 2.92 20.92 10.67
CA LYS A 104 4.37 21.10 10.55
C LYS A 104 4.88 20.34 9.32
N GLY A 105 5.69 20.99 8.50
CA GLY A 105 6.27 20.36 7.31
C GLY A 105 7.26 19.23 7.65
N PRO A 106 7.51 18.29 6.71
CA PRO A 106 6.96 18.25 5.35
C PRO A 106 5.49 17.77 5.29
N ILE A 107 4.71 18.39 4.40
CA ILE A 107 3.31 18.01 4.14
C ILE A 107 3.27 17.15 2.88
N HIS A 108 2.70 15.96 2.98
CA HIS A 108 2.52 15.04 1.87
C HIS A 108 1.07 15.05 1.39
N ILE A 109 0.89 14.93 0.08
CA ILE A 109 -0.42 14.91 -0.58
C ILE A 109 -0.60 13.52 -1.18
N TYR A 110 -1.72 12.89 -0.87
CA TYR A 110 -2.09 11.57 -1.37
C TYR A 110 -3.47 11.64 -2.02
N TYR A 111 -3.67 10.85 -3.07
CA TYR A 111 -5.00 10.56 -3.60
C TYR A 111 -5.44 9.18 -3.11
N GLN A 112 -6.74 9.03 -2.85
CA GLN A 112 -7.32 7.78 -2.39
C GLN A 112 -8.35 7.29 -3.39
N LEU A 113 -8.18 6.05 -3.85
CA LEU A 113 -9.15 5.38 -4.72
C LEU A 113 -9.88 4.29 -3.93
N GLU A 114 -11.22 4.33 -3.98
CA GLU A 114 -12.06 3.27 -3.43
C GLU A 114 -12.59 2.38 -4.57
N ASN A 115 -12.89 1.11 -4.24
CA ASN A 115 -13.39 0.11 -5.19
C ASN A 115 -12.48 -0.11 -6.43
N PHE A 116 -11.18 0.17 -6.31
CA PHE A 116 -10.18 -0.07 -7.36
C PHE A 116 -9.26 -1.26 -7.01
N TYR A 117 -9.45 -2.40 -7.67
CA TYR A 117 -8.84 -3.68 -7.30
C TYR A 117 -7.46 -3.92 -7.94
N GLN A 118 -6.48 -3.09 -7.60
CA GLN A 118 -5.11 -3.18 -8.13
C GLN A 118 -4.39 -4.51 -7.82
N ASN A 119 -4.84 -5.26 -6.82
CA ASN A 119 -4.27 -6.53 -6.39
C ASN A 119 -4.79 -7.74 -7.18
N HIS A 120 -5.72 -7.54 -8.12
CA HIS A 120 -6.22 -8.62 -8.96
C HIS A 120 -5.07 -9.24 -9.79
N ARG A 121 -4.96 -10.57 -9.82
CA ARG A 121 -3.82 -11.28 -10.45
C ARG A 121 -3.60 -10.87 -11.91
N ARG A 122 -4.67 -10.74 -12.69
CA ARG A 122 -4.58 -10.32 -14.11
C ARG A 122 -4.09 -8.88 -14.23
N TYR A 123 -4.56 -7.98 -13.36
CA TYR A 123 -4.14 -6.59 -13.33
C TYR A 123 -2.64 -6.45 -12.98
N VAL A 124 -2.19 -7.17 -11.93
CA VAL A 124 -0.78 -7.14 -11.50
C VAL A 124 0.16 -7.69 -12.57
N LYS A 125 -0.28 -8.71 -13.31
CA LYS A 125 0.51 -9.32 -14.38
C LYS A 125 0.54 -8.49 -15.67
N SER A 126 -0.46 -7.62 -15.89
CA SER A 126 -0.62 -6.86 -17.12
C SER A 126 0.33 -5.67 -17.19
N ARG A 127 1.61 -5.97 -17.45
CA ARG A 127 2.72 -5.04 -17.70
C ARG A 127 3.92 -5.79 -18.27
N ASN A 128 4.88 -5.07 -18.85
CA ASN A 128 6.16 -5.65 -19.25
C ASN A 128 7.35 -4.90 -18.63
N ASP A 129 8.12 -5.58 -17.78
CA ASP A 129 9.23 -4.96 -17.04
C ASP A 129 10.45 -4.67 -17.91
N MET A 130 10.66 -5.39 -19.04
CA MET A 130 11.73 -5.07 -20.00
C MET A 130 11.39 -3.78 -20.75
N GLN A 131 10.13 -3.69 -21.23
CA GLN A 131 9.62 -2.51 -21.90
C GLN A 131 9.67 -1.27 -21.00
N LEU A 132 9.41 -1.41 -19.69
CA LEU A 132 9.47 -0.32 -18.69
C LEU A 132 10.90 0.09 -18.29
N ARG A 133 11.88 -0.77 -18.59
CA ARG A 133 13.28 -0.54 -18.26
C ARG A 133 14.07 0.06 -19.42
N ASN A 134 13.86 -0.44 -20.64
CA ASN A 134 14.64 -0.04 -21.81
C ASN A 134 13.74 0.38 -22.97
N LYS A 135 14.06 1.49 -23.63
CA LYS A 135 13.34 1.95 -24.82
C LYS A 135 13.43 0.97 -26.00
N GLY A 136 14.55 0.25 -26.12
CA GLY A 136 14.77 -0.75 -27.18
C GLY A 136 13.85 -1.98 -27.09
N ASP A 137 13.24 -2.23 -25.92
CA ASP A 137 12.36 -3.37 -25.68
C ASP A 137 10.88 -3.03 -25.91
N ALA A 138 10.59 -1.96 -26.66
CA ALA A 138 9.23 -1.46 -26.95
C ALA A 138 8.28 -2.55 -27.50
N SER A 139 8.79 -3.50 -28.28
CA SER A 139 8.03 -4.60 -28.88
C SER A 139 7.76 -5.77 -27.92
N THR A 140 8.35 -5.77 -26.73
CA THR A 140 8.20 -6.87 -25.76
C THR A 140 6.87 -6.72 -25.01
N ILE A 141 5.82 -7.39 -25.49
CA ILE A 141 4.44 -7.25 -24.97
C ILE A 141 3.83 -8.52 -24.34
N ALA A 142 4.64 -9.56 -24.11
CA ALA A 142 4.21 -10.94 -23.77
C ALA A 142 3.34 -11.14 -22.50
N ASN A 143 2.98 -10.08 -21.78
CA ASN A 143 2.06 -10.14 -20.63
C ASN A 143 1.08 -8.95 -20.57
N CYS A 144 1.04 -8.09 -21.58
CA CYS A 144 0.33 -6.81 -21.52
C CYS A 144 -1.15 -6.87 -21.89
N GLU A 145 -1.68 -8.03 -22.23
CA GLU A 145 -3.10 -8.16 -22.59
C GLU A 145 -4.05 -7.66 -21.49
N PRO A 146 -5.20 -7.07 -21.86
CA PRO A 146 -5.63 -6.77 -23.24
C PRO A 146 -4.94 -5.55 -23.86
N GLU A 147 -4.36 -4.65 -23.07
CA GLU A 147 -3.77 -3.38 -23.49
C GLU A 147 -2.34 -3.53 -24.02
N ALA A 148 -2.16 -4.41 -25.00
CA ALA A 148 -0.85 -4.75 -25.56
C ALA A 148 -0.55 -3.99 -26.87
N THR A 149 -1.55 -3.81 -27.72
CA THR A 149 -1.43 -3.23 -29.07
C THR A 149 -2.53 -2.21 -29.32
N SER A 150 -2.22 -1.17 -30.10
CA SER A 150 -3.22 -0.18 -30.53
C SER A 150 -4.21 -0.80 -31.53
N GLU A 151 -5.47 -0.39 -31.42
CA GLU A 151 -6.54 -0.74 -32.37
C GLU A 151 -6.21 -0.25 -33.79
N ASP A 152 -5.53 0.89 -33.90
CA ASP A 152 -5.16 1.54 -35.16
C ASP A 152 -3.83 1.03 -35.72
N GLY A 153 -3.78 -0.25 -36.10
CA GLY A 153 -2.68 -0.82 -36.87
C GLY A 153 -1.72 -1.75 -36.11
N GLY A 154 -2.16 -2.31 -34.97
CA GLY A 154 -1.47 -3.43 -34.31
C GLY A 154 -0.10 -3.12 -33.73
N LYS A 155 0.25 -1.83 -33.62
CA LYS A 155 1.54 -1.40 -33.05
C LYS A 155 1.55 -1.63 -31.53
N PRO A 156 2.66 -2.09 -30.94
CA PRO A 156 2.81 -2.20 -29.49
C PRO A 156 2.52 -0.87 -28.78
N ILE A 157 1.69 -0.91 -27.74
CA ILE A 157 1.49 0.24 -26.85
C ILE A 157 2.72 0.38 -25.95
N VAL A 158 3.22 1.59 -25.78
CA VAL A 158 4.29 1.88 -24.80
C VAL A 158 3.75 2.95 -23.84
N PRO A 159 3.91 2.78 -22.52
CA PRO A 159 4.02 1.50 -21.84
C PRO A 159 2.73 0.66 -21.98
N CYS A 160 2.85 -0.65 -22.19
CA CYS A 160 1.72 -1.57 -22.32
C CYS A 160 1.18 -2.08 -20.98
N GLY A 161 -0.06 -2.55 -21.01
CA GLY A 161 -0.71 -3.24 -19.90
C GLY A 161 -1.67 -2.40 -19.08
N LEU A 162 -2.56 -3.08 -18.35
CA LEU A 162 -3.65 -2.47 -17.59
C LEU A 162 -3.17 -1.46 -16.55
N ILE A 163 -1.99 -1.68 -15.94
CA ILE A 163 -1.46 -0.78 -14.91
C ILE A 163 -1.18 0.61 -15.48
N ALA A 164 -0.57 0.66 -16.67
CA ALA A 164 -0.28 1.91 -17.35
C ALA A 164 -1.54 2.54 -17.94
N TRP A 165 -2.44 1.72 -18.47
CA TRP A 165 -3.68 2.16 -19.09
C TRP A 165 -4.61 2.88 -18.11
N SER A 166 -4.76 2.35 -16.89
CA SER A 166 -5.59 2.96 -15.85
C SER A 166 -4.80 3.87 -14.92
N LEU A 167 -3.85 4.64 -15.45
CA LEU A 167 -3.09 5.61 -14.68
C LEU A 167 -4.00 6.75 -14.21
N PHE A 168 -3.90 7.11 -12.93
CA PHE A 168 -4.62 8.27 -12.39
C PHE A 168 -4.12 9.57 -13.03
N ASN A 169 -5.04 10.35 -13.58
CA ASN A 169 -4.74 11.50 -14.44
C ASN A 169 -5.35 12.83 -13.96
N ASP A 170 -6.03 12.86 -12.81
CA ASP A 170 -6.51 14.13 -12.25
C ASP A 170 -5.33 14.99 -11.81
N THR A 171 -5.50 16.29 -11.97
CA THR A 171 -4.53 17.29 -11.54
C THR A 171 -5.11 18.14 -10.42
N TYR A 172 -4.26 18.52 -9.48
CA TYR A 172 -4.64 19.34 -8.33
C TYR A 172 -3.71 20.54 -8.17
N SER A 173 -4.28 21.65 -7.73
CA SER A 173 -3.59 22.88 -7.34
C SER A 173 -4.16 23.42 -6.03
N PHE A 174 -3.29 24.02 -5.20
CA PHE A 174 -3.70 24.51 -3.89
C PHE A 174 -3.47 26.02 -3.80
N SER A 175 -4.36 26.70 -3.10
CA SER A 175 -4.18 28.09 -2.71
C SER A 175 -4.57 28.32 -1.25
N LEU A 176 -3.83 29.20 -0.59
CA LEU A 176 -4.06 29.62 0.80
C LEU A 176 -4.21 31.14 0.82
N ASN A 177 -5.37 31.64 1.25
CA ASN A 177 -5.71 33.08 1.20
C ASN A 177 -5.45 33.70 -0.18
N SER A 178 -5.90 33.01 -1.24
CA SER A 178 -5.70 33.42 -2.64
C SER A 178 -4.23 33.46 -3.12
N LYS A 179 -3.29 32.93 -2.34
CA LYS A 179 -1.90 32.72 -2.75
C LYS A 179 -1.70 31.27 -3.18
N ALA A 180 -1.23 31.07 -4.40
CA ALA A 180 -0.92 29.74 -4.91
C ALA A 180 0.19 29.07 -4.08
N VAL A 181 -0.02 27.82 -3.71
CA VAL A 181 0.94 26.98 -3.00
C VAL A 181 1.61 26.06 -4.01
N GLN A 182 2.94 26.14 -4.10
CA GLN A 182 3.72 25.30 -5.01
C GLN A 182 3.82 23.88 -4.47
N VAL A 183 3.38 22.90 -5.27
CA VAL A 183 3.48 21.48 -4.94
C VAL A 183 4.70 20.89 -5.63
N ASN A 184 5.63 20.36 -4.83
CA ASN A 184 6.76 19.62 -5.38
C ASN A 184 6.33 18.23 -5.85
N LYS A 185 6.49 17.96 -7.16
CA LYS A 185 6.19 16.66 -7.81
C LYS A 185 7.45 15.81 -8.06
N LYS A 186 8.63 16.28 -7.64
CA LYS A 186 9.91 15.59 -7.81
C LYS A 186 10.24 14.76 -6.57
N ASN A 187 11.00 13.68 -6.75
CA ASN A 187 11.47 12.81 -5.67
C ASN A 187 10.36 12.20 -4.79
N ILE A 188 9.22 11.87 -5.40
CA ILE A 188 8.11 11.18 -4.73
C ILE A 188 8.12 9.65 -4.91
N ALA A 189 8.98 9.15 -5.82
CA ALA A 189 9.20 7.72 -6.04
C ALA A 189 10.46 7.23 -5.30
N TRP A 190 10.47 5.95 -4.97
CA TRP A 190 11.61 5.26 -4.38
C TRP A 190 12.86 5.37 -5.27
N ASP A 191 14.03 5.50 -4.66
CA ASP A 191 15.29 5.61 -5.40
C ASP A 191 15.59 4.36 -6.23
N SER A 192 15.20 3.17 -5.74
CA SER A 192 15.28 1.93 -6.51
C SER A 192 14.46 1.97 -7.80
N ASP A 193 13.29 2.59 -7.76
CA ASP A 193 12.39 2.67 -8.90
C ASP A 193 12.96 3.63 -9.95
N LYS A 194 13.43 4.81 -9.52
CA LYS A 194 14.04 5.82 -10.40
C LYS A 194 15.35 5.36 -11.05
N ILE A 195 16.20 4.62 -10.32
CA ILE A 195 17.57 4.33 -10.76
C ILE A 195 17.70 2.96 -11.44
N LYS A 196 16.95 1.95 -10.97
CA LYS A 196 17.18 0.55 -11.38
C LYS A 196 16.03 -0.06 -12.16
N LYS A 197 14.80 0.33 -11.86
CA LYS A 197 13.59 -0.38 -12.33
C LYS A 197 13.01 0.23 -13.58
N PHE A 198 12.99 1.55 -13.68
CA PHE A 198 12.44 2.29 -14.81
C PHE A 198 13.55 3.03 -15.55
N GLY A 199 13.49 3.05 -16.89
CA GLY A 199 14.46 3.76 -17.72
C GLY A 199 14.31 5.29 -17.62
N SER A 200 15.42 6.03 -17.72
CA SER A 200 15.45 7.50 -17.70
C SER A 200 14.76 8.16 -18.89
N ASP A 201 14.66 7.44 -20.00
CA ASP A 201 14.30 7.99 -21.32
C ASP A 201 12.88 7.61 -21.75
N GLN A 202 12.09 7.04 -20.85
CA GLN A 202 10.66 6.84 -21.06
C GLN A 202 9.97 8.15 -20.76
N GLY A 203 9.27 8.71 -21.76
CA GLY A 203 8.65 10.04 -21.70
C GLY A 203 8.06 10.37 -20.33
N ALA A 204 8.25 11.63 -19.92
CA ALA A 204 8.07 12.21 -18.59
C ALA A 204 6.72 11.96 -17.84
N GLY A 205 5.82 11.12 -18.36
CA GLY A 205 4.59 10.68 -17.70
C GLY A 205 4.66 9.33 -16.99
N ALA A 206 5.61 8.43 -17.28
CA ALA A 206 5.55 7.04 -16.80
C ALA A 206 6.09 6.80 -15.38
N VAL A 207 7.06 7.60 -14.91
CA VAL A 207 7.83 7.28 -13.69
C VAL A 207 7.41 8.10 -12.45
N HIS A 208 6.55 9.10 -12.62
CA HIS A 208 6.21 10.01 -11.52
C HIS A 208 5.15 9.49 -10.53
N HIS A 209 4.44 8.41 -10.82
CA HIS A 209 3.30 7.96 -10.01
C HIS A 209 3.28 6.46 -9.72
N VAL A 210 4.39 5.91 -9.20
CA VAL A 210 4.31 4.61 -8.50
C VAL A 210 4.00 4.89 -7.03
N VAL A 211 2.71 5.02 -6.72
CA VAL A 211 2.23 5.12 -5.33
C VAL A 211 2.44 3.79 -4.62
N ASP A 212 3.02 3.90 -3.43
CA ASP A 212 3.42 2.83 -2.53
C ASP A 212 2.29 1.81 -2.25
N ARG A 213 2.56 0.52 -2.54
CA ARG A 213 1.65 -0.61 -2.26
C ARG A 213 1.88 -1.30 -0.91
N ARG A 214 2.75 -0.80 -0.02
CA ARG A 214 3.02 -1.47 1.27
C ARG A 214 2.55 -0.74 2.53
N GLN A 215 2.40 0.59 2.53
CA GLN A 215 1.91 1.26 3.75
C GLN A 215 0.39 1.12 4.00
N GLU A 216 -0.43 0.89 2.98
CA GLU A 216 -1.89 0.83 3.18
C GLU A 216 -2.39 -0.50 3.82
N GLN A 217 -1.59 -1.58 3.77
CA GLN A 217 -1.96 -2.84 4.41
C GLN A 217 -1.73 -2.84 5.94
N LEU A 218 -0.83 -2.00 6.47
CA LEU A 218 -0.64 -1.86 7.91
C LEU A 218 -1.76 -1.01 8.55
N HIS A 219 -2.34 -0.04 7.83
CA HIS A 219 -3.37 0.84 8.38
C HIS A 219 -4.80 0.24 8.31
N ARG A 220 -5.16 -0.47 7.23
CA ARG A 220 -6.53 -1.01 7.06
C ARG A 220 -6.90 -2.18 8.00
N ARG A 221 -5.92 -2.86 8.62
CA ARG A 221 -6.20 -3.97 9.56
C ARG A 221 -6.64 -3.52 10.97
N ARG A 222 -6.47 -2.24 11.35
CA ARG A 222 -6.82 -1.76 12.71
C ARG A 222 -8.19 -1.08 12.85
N LEU A 223 -8.84 -0.66 11.75
CA LEU A 223 -10.13 0.06 11.85
C LEU A 223 -11.39 -0.83 11.73
N ARG A 224 -11.29 -2.06 11.20
CA ARG A 224 -12.46 -2.96 11.07
C ARG A 224 -12.84 -3.71 12.35
N ARG A 225 -11.98 -3.75 13.38
CA ARG A 225 -12.30 -4.44 14.66
C ARG A 225 -12.95 -3.54 15.71
N HIS A 226 -12.82 -2.21 15.63
CA HIS A 226 -13.36 -1.33 16.67
C HIS A 226 -14.83 -0.90 16.46
N ARG A 227 -15.39 -1.04 15.25
CA ARG A 227 -16.78 -0.62 14.96
C ARG A 227 -17.87 -1.61 15.38
N ARG A 228 -17.52 -2.80 15.90
CA ARG A 228 -18.51 -3.82 16.30
C ARG A 228 -18.75 -3.93 17.83
N ARG A 229 -18.11 -3.09 18.66
CA ARG A 229 -18.27 -3.13 20.12
C ARG A 229 -18.24 -1.75 20.77
N LEU A 230 -19.10 -0.83 20.33
CA LEU A 230 -19.48 0.30 21.18
C LEU A 230 -21.00 0.25 21.40
N PRO A 231 -21.48 0.20 22.65
CA PRO A 231 -22.90 0.39 22.94
C PRO A 231 -23.30 1.85 22.62
N LEU A 232 -24.53 2.02 22.14
CA LEU A 232 -25.16 3.32 21.92
C LEU A 232 -25.26 4.10 23.25
N PRO A 233 -24.95 5.40 23.29
CA PRO A 233 -25.10 6.19 24.51
C PRO A 233 -26.57 6.56 24.74
N ARG A 234 -27.03 6.40 26.00
CA ARG A 234 -28.34 6.85 26.49
C ARG A 234 -28.41 8.38 26.51
N PRO A 235 -29.61 8.99 26.34
CA PRO A 235 -29.76 10.43 26.34
C PRO A 235 -29.85 11.00 27.75
N GLY A 236 -29.10 12.08 28.01
CA GLY A 236 -29.38 13.02 29.09
C GLY A 236 -28.37 13.05 30.24
N LEU A 237 -27.35 13.89 30.13
CA LEU A 237 -26.88 14.76 31.21
C LEU A 237 -26.03 15.89 30.61
N ARG A 238 -26.52 17.13 30.66
CA ARG A 238 -25.74 18.31 30.27
C ARG A 238 -24.79 18.66 31.41
N HIS A 239 -23.50 18.63 31.14
CA HIS A 239 -22.50 19.37 31.90
C HIS A 239 -21.77 20.35 30.97
N PRO A 240 -21.48 21.57 31.45
CA PRO A 240 -21.02 22.66 30.61
C PRO A 240 -19.54 22.46 30.29
N LEU A 241 -19.23 22.20 29.01
CA LEU A 241 -17.86 22.23 28.53
C LEU A 241 -17.38 23.68 28.40
N ARG A 242 -16.63 24.04 29.43
CA ARG A 242 -15.55 25.04 29.52
C ARG A 242 -14.92 25.38 28.16
N HIS A 243 -14.94 26.69 27.86
CA HIS A 243 -14.12 27.45 26.91
C HIS A 243 -13.21 26.64 25.96
N GLN A 244 -13.65 26.48 24.72
CA GLN A 244 -12.74 26.28 23.59
C GLN A 244 -12.45 27.65 22.96
N ALA A 245 -11.19 28.05 23.00
CA ALA A 245 -10.69 29.23 22.32
C ALA A 245 -11.06 29.18 20.82
N LYS A 246 -11.75 30.22 20.34
CA LYS A 246 -12.00 30.44 18.92
C LYS A 246 -10.70 30.87 18.23
N GLY A 247 -9.79 29.92 18.01
CA GLY A 247 -8.73 30.08 17.02
C GLY A 247 -9.35 29.89 15.64
N ALA A 248 -9.37 30.93 14.81
CA ALA A 248 -9.88 30.85 13.44
C ALA A 248 -8.96 29.96 12.60
N TRP A 249 -9.32 28.68 12.46
CA TRP A 249 -8.67 27.74 11.56
C TRP A 249 -8.87 28.18 10.11
N ARG A 250 -7.81 28.13 9.30
CA ARG A 250 -7.79 28.73 7.96
C ARG A 250 -8.14 27.70 6.89
N PRO A 251 -9.05 28.02 5.95
CA PRO A 251 -9.36 27.14 4.84
C PRO A 251 -8.26 27.19 3.77
N ILE A 252 -7.92 26.03 3.24
CA ILE A 252 -7.16 25.83 2.02
C ILE A 252 -8.15 25.61 0.88
N VAL A 253 -7.93 26.27 -0.25
CA VAL A 253 -8.73 26.04 -1.46
C VAL A 253 -7.94 25.09 -2.36
N LEU A 254 -8.54 23.94 -2.63
CA LEU A 254 -8.03 22.94 -3.57
C LEU A 254 -8.84 23.06 -4.87
N VAL A 255 -8.16 23.32 -5.98
CA VAL A 255 -8.77 23.24 -7.31
C VAL A 255 -8.28 21.96 -7.96
N MET A 256 -9.22 21.12 -8.35
CA MET A 256 -8.96 19.88 -9.09
C MET A 256 -9.51 20.00 -10.51
N GLU A 257 -8.78 19.45 -11.44
CA GLU A 257 -9.14 19.40 -12.84
C GLU A 257 -8.96 17.95 -13.31
N GLN A 258 -10.06 17.34 -13.73
CA GLN A 258 -10.03 16.01 -14.34
C GLN A 258 -9.67 16.15 -15.80
N ARG A 259 -8.59 15.49 -16.22
CA ARG A 259 -8.24 15.38 -17.64
C ARG A 259 -8.83 14.11 -18.24
N GLU A 260 -8.99 14.14 -19.55
CA GLU A 260 -9.31 12.97 -20.34
C GLU A 260 -8.29 11.84 -20.08
N PRO A 261 -8.71 10.56 -19.99
CA PRO A 261 -7.80 9.44 -20.18
C PRO A 261 -7.34 9.51 -21.63
N ARG A 262 -6.26 10.24 -21.91
CA ARG A 262 -5.72 10.30 -23.26
C ARG A 262 -5.42 8.87 -23.68
N PRO A 263 -5.96 8.36 -24.81
CA PRO A 263 -5.34 7.21 -25.46
C PRO A 263 -3.87 7.61 -25.60
N SER A 264 -3.00 6.82 -24.97
CA SER A 264 -1.56 7.04 -24.78
C SER A 264 -1.00 8.03 -25.82
N GLN A 265 -0.75 9.28 -25.40
CA GLN A 265 0.07 10.25 -26.13
C GLN A 265 1.53 9.79 -26.12
N LEU A 266 1.76 8.64 -26.75
CA LEU A 266 3.03 8.17 -27.29
C LEU A 266 2.85 7.94 -28.79
N ARG A 267 2.02 8.79 -29.42
CA ARG A 267 1.76 8.79 -30.87
C ARG A 267 2.74 9.68 -31.65
N GLU A 268 3.77 10.24 -31.02
CA GLU A 268 4.88 10.88 -31.72
C GLU A 268 6.22 10.43 -31.14
N GLY A 269 7.08 9.92 -32.01
CA GLY A 269 8.50 9.60 -31.76
C GLY A 269 8.87 8.14 -31.93
#